data_AF-A0A2M7XUW7-F1
#
_entry.id   AF-A0A2M7XUW7-F1
#
_cell.length_a   1.000
_cell.length_b   1.000
_cell.length_c   1.000
_cell.angle_alpha   90.00
_cell.angle_beta   90.00
_cell.angle_gamma   90.00
#
_symmetry.space_group_name_H-M   'P 1'
#
loop_
_entity.id
_entity.type
_entity.pdbx_description
1 polymer ?
#
loop_
_entity_poly.entity_id
_entity_poly.type
_entity_poly.pdbx_seq_one_letter_code
_entity_poly.pdbx_strand_id
1 'polypeptide(L)'
;NLVFIQNYRDADGKLTELPAKHVDTGAGFERIVAYLQGKTSNYETDLFTPILDSIVEISGVPYQSNLEGMAHRVIADHIRMLTFSITDGALPANDGRGYVLRRILRRAARF
;
A
#
# COMPACT_ATOMS: atom_id res chain seq x y z
N ASN A 1 -0.48 13.30 9.09
CA ASN A 1 0.27 12.92 10.29
C ASN A 1 1.44 13.88 10.44
N LEU A 2 1.59 14.54 11.58
CA LEU A 2 2.67 15.47 11.87
C LEU A 2 3.42 14.95 13.10
N VAL A 3 4.65 14.51 12.92
CA VAL A 3 5.51 13.98 13.98
C VAL A 3 6.55 15.03 14.32
N PHE A 4 6.56 15.42 15.60
CA PHE A 4 7.59 16.31 16.15
C PHE A 4 8.69 15.45 16.76
N ILE A 5 9.79 15.28 16.01
CA ILE A 5 10.91 14.46 16.42
C ILE A 5 11.70 15.25 17.48
N GLN A 6 11.53 14.84 18.74
CA GLN A 6 12.10 15.51 19.89
C GLN A 6 12.90 14.59 20.81
N ASN A 7 12.70 13.27 20.70
CA ASN A 7 13.34 12.29 21.58
C ASN A 7 13.96 11.13 20.79
N TYR A 8 15.08 10.61 21.27
CA TYR A 8 15.63 9.32 20.89
C TYR A 8 15.13 8.25 21.86
N ARG A 9 14.65 7.11 21.32
CA ARG A 9 14.32 5.91 22.08
C ARG A 9 15.42 4.89 21.92
N ASP A 10 16.07 4.50 23.02
CA ASP A 10 17.08 3.44 23.01
C ASP A 10 16.46 2.03 23.05
N ALA A 11 17.31 1.01 23.02
CA ALA A 11 16.91 -0.40 23.03
C ALA A 11 16.20 -0.82 24.33
N ASP A 12 16.47 -0.13 25.44
CA ASP A 12 15.82 -0.33 26.74
C ASP A 12 14.49 0.44 26.84
N GLY A 13 14.13 1.20 25.80
CA GLY A 13 12.91 1.98 25.69
C GLY A 13 12.96 3.35 26.38
N LYS A 14 14.11 3.75 26.93
CA LYS A 14 14.28 5.05 27.57
C LYS A 14 14.29 6.15 26.50
N LEU A 15 13.65 7.26 26.84
CA LEU A 15 13.58 8.46 26.00
C LEU A 15 14.61 9.49 26.48
N THR A 16 15.36 10.05 25.53
CA THR A 16 16.30 11.15 25.78
C THR A 16 16.04 12.28 24.80
N GLU A 17 16.11 13.53 25.26
CA GLU A 17 15.87 14.69 24.41
C GLU A 17 16.98 14.83 23.35
N LEU A 18 16.57 15.09 22.11
CA LEU A 18 17.51 15.29 21.00
C LEU A 18 18.12 16.70 21.05
N PRO A 19 19.41 16.85 20.71
CA PRO A 19 20.05 18.16 20.62
C PRO A 19 19.47 19.02 19.49
N ALA A 20 18.93 18.39 18.44
CA ALA A 20 18.24 19.06 17.34
C ALA A 20 16.83 18.47 17.17
N LYS A 21 15.84 19.35 16.97
CA LYS A 21 14.43 18.98 16.80
C LYS A 21 14.06 19.06 15.32
N HIS A 22 13.31 18.07 14.85
CA HIS A 22 12.89 17.97 13.46
C HIS A 22 11.38 17.74 13.36
N VAL A 23 10.86 17.92 12.15
CA VAL A 23 9.46 17.63 11.83
C VAL A 23 9.43 16.63 10.68
N ASP A 24 8.69 15.55 10.87
CA ASP A 24 8.37 14.58 9.83
C ASP A 24 6.86 14.59 9.59
N THR A 25 6.45 14.62 8.32
CA THR A 25 5.05 14.71 7.94
C THR A 25 4.70 13.65 6.92
N GLY A 26 3.56 13.01 7.11
CA GLY A 26 3.04 12.02 6.17
C GLY A 26 1.56 12.22 5.92
N ALA A 27 1.17 12.21 4.64
CA ALA A 27 -0.22 12.23 4.22
C ALA A 27 -0.41 11.25 3.06
N GLY A 28 -1.31 10.28 3.22
CA GLY A 28 -1.54 9.24 2.21
C GLY A 28 -2.13 9.84 0.94
N PHE A 29 -1.38 9.77 -0.16
CA PHE A 29 -1.76 10.38 -1.43
C PHE A 29 -3.10 9.85 -1.93
N GLU A 30 -3.30 8.54 -1.92
CA GLU A 30 -4.53 7.87 -2.35
C GLU A 30 -5.76 8.37 -1.57
N ARG A 31 -5.58 8.67 -0.28
CA ARG A 31 -6.66 9.16 0.59
C ARG A 31 -6.98 10.63 0.32
N ILE A 32 -5.96 11.45 0.07
CA ILE A 32 -6.16 12.85 -0.33
C ILE A 32 -6.93 12.90 -1.65
N VAL A 33 -6.52 12.08 -2.64
CA VAL A 33 -7.20 12.00 -3.93
C VAL A 33 -8.65 11.55 -3.77
N ALA A 34 -8.91 10.51 -2.96
CA ALA A 34 -10.28 10.08 -2.69
C ALA A 34 -11.15 11.21 -2.10
N TYR A 35 -10.61 11.97 -1.15
CA TYR A 35 -11.32 13.12 -0.56
C TYR A 35 -11.61 14.21 -1.61
N LEU A 36 -10.60 14.61 -2.40
CA LEU A 36 -10.75 15.65 -3.43
C LEU A 36 -11.73 15.26 -4.54
N GLN A 37 -11.81 13.95 -4.86
CA GLN A 37 -12.73 13.41 -5.87
C GLN A 37 -14.11 13.03 -5.29
N GLY A 38 -14.37 13.28 -4.00
CA GLY A 38 -15.65 12.94 -3.36
C GLY A 38 -15.93 11.43 -3.30
N LYS A 39 -14.89 10.60 -3.24
CA LYS A 39 -14.98 9.14 -3.14
C LYS A 39 -14.95 8.67 -1.69
N THR A 40 -15.62 7.55 -1.43
CA THR A 40 -15.65 6.94 -0.09
C THR A 40 -14.58 5.87 0.10
N SER A 41 -13.92 5.49 -0.99
CA SER A 41 -12.88 4.47 -1.02
C SER A 41 -11.72 4.92 -1.90
N ASN A 42 -10.48 4.62 -1.48
CA ASN A 42 -9.28 4.85 -2.29
C ASN A 42 -9.37 4.13 -3.65
N TYR A 43 -10.03 2.97 -3.68
CA TYR A 43 -10.15 2.12 -4.87
C TYR A 43 -11.12 2.67 -5.93
N GLU A 44 -11.90 3.70 -5.60
CA GLU A 44 -12.84 4.36 -6.53
C GLU A 44 -12.21 5.59 -7.20
N THR A 45 -10.93 5.84 -6.94
CA THR A 45 -10.16 6.93 -7.55
C THR A 45 -9.54 6.50 -8.86
N ASP A 46 -9.19 7.48 -9.68
CA ASP A 46 -8.40 7.33 -10.90
C ASP A 46 -7.04 6.63 -10.71
N LEU A 47 -6.53 6.55 -9.47
CA LEU A 47 -5.32 5.79 -9.14
C LEU A 47 -5.51 4.27 -9.18
N PHE A 48 -6.75 3.78 -9.09
CA PHE A 48 -7.06 2.35 -9.02
C PHE A 48 -8.04 1.88 -10.09
N THR A 49 -8.98 2.73 -10.53
CA THR A 49 -10.00 2.32 -11.50
C THR A 49 -9.41 1.69 -12.77
N PRO A 50 -8.31 2.18 -13.38
CA PRO A 50 -7.76 1.53 -14.58
C PRO A 50 -7.26 0.09 -14.33
N ILE A 51 -6.72 -0.17 -13.13
CA ILE A 51 -6.25 -1.50 -12.73
C ILE A 51 -7.45 -2.41 -12.48
N LEU A 52 -8.48 -1.91 -11.78
CA LEU A 52 -9.70 -2.66 -11.52
C LEU A 52 -10.43 -3.01 -12.82
N ASP A 53 -10.54 -2.07 -13.75
CA ASP A 53 -11.16 -2.28 -15.06
C ASP A 53 -10.41 -3.35 -15.86
N SER A 54 -9.06 -3.32 -15.82
CA SER A 54 -8.22 -4.36 -16.44
C SER A 54 -8.46 -5.75 -15.79
N ILE A 55 -8.62 -5.81 -14.47
CA ILE A 55 -8.95 -7.07 -13.77
C ILE A 55 -10.33 -7.56 -14.19
N VAL A 56 -11.31 -6.67 -14.32
CA VAL A 56 -12.67 -7.02 -14.80
C VAL A 56 -12.61 -7.57 -16.23
N GLU A 57 -11.86 -6.92 -17.12
CA GLU A 57 -11.69 -7.36 -18.51
C GLU A 57 -11.05 -8.75 -18.60
N ILE A 58 -9.99 -9.00 -17.83
CA ILE A 58 -9.26 -10.28 -17.85
C ILE A 58 -10.08 -11.40 -17.20
N SER A 59 -10.77 -11.12 -16.10
CA SER A 59 -11.50 -12.14 -15.33
C SER A 59 -12.91 -12.41 -15.85
N GLY A 60 -13.52 -11.45 -16.57
CA GLY A 60 -14.94 -11.46 -16.88
C GLY A 60 -15.86 -11.26 -15.66
N VAL A 61 -15.31 -10.95 -14.47
CA VAL A 61 -16.07 -10.78 -13.23
C VAL A 61 -16.22 -9.30 -12.91
N PRO A 62 -17.45 -8.77 -12.78
CA PRO A 62 -17.66 -7.35 -12.50
C PRO A 62 -17.15 -6.96 -11.11
N TYR A 63 -16.57 -5.77 -11.00
CA TYR A 63 -16.16 -5.20 -9.71
C TYR A 63 -17.38 -4.71 -8.92
N GLN A 64 -17.39 -4.99 -7.62
CA GLN A 64 -18.40 -4.48 -6.69
C GLN A 64 -17.75 -3.69 -5.54
N SER A 65 -18.30 -2.53 -5.21
CA SER A 65 -17.76 -1.67 -4.14
C SER A 65 -17.95 -2.27 -2.73
N ASN A 66 -18.84 -3.25 -2.57
CA ASN A 66 -19.07 -3.98 -1.32
C ASN A 66 -17.96 -5.03 -1.04
N LEU A 67 -18.25 -5.98 -0.15
CA LEU A 67 -17.31 -7.06 0.20
C LEU A 67 -16.95 -7.99 -0.97
N GLU A 68 -17.79 -8.09 -1.99
CA GLU A 68 -17.57 -8.98 -3.15
C GLU A 68 -16.40 -8.49 -4.03
N GLY A 69 -16.12 -7.18 -4.08
CA GLY A 69 -14.93 -6.66 -4.77
C GLY A 69 -13.62 -6.79 -3.99
N MET A 70 -13.57 -7.56 -2.89
CA MET A 70 -12.33 -7.76 -2.14
C MET A 70 -11.23 -8.35 -3.02
N ALA A 71 -11.55 -9.33 -3.87
CA ALA A 71 -10.56 -9.98 -4.75
C ALA A 71 -9.89 -8.96 -5.69
N HIS A 72 -10.67 -8.15 -6.42
CA HIS A 72 -10.16 -7.10 -7.30
C HIS A 72 -9.28 -6.11 -6.53
N ARG A 73 -9.69 -5.68 -5.33
CA ARG A 73 -8.90 -4.75 -4.50
C ARG A 73 -7.59 -5.37 -4.04
N VAL A 74 -7.59 -6.64 -3.66
CA VAL A 74 -6.37 -7.36 -3.26
C VAL A 74 -5.41 -7.48 -4.44
N ILE A 75 -5.91 -7.90 -5.61
CA ILE A 75 -5.10 -8.04 -6.82
C ILE A 75 -4.51 -6.67 -7.21
N ALA A 76 -5.33 -5.62 -7.27
CA ALA A 76 -4.90 -4.28 -7.67
C ALA A 76 -3.82 -3.71 -6.74
N ASP A 77 -4.01 -3.82 -5.43
CA ASP A 77 -3.03 -3.36 -4.43
C ASP A 77 -1.71 -4.15 -4.52
N HIS A 78 -1.82 -5.47 -4.66
CA HIS A 78 -0.64 -6.34 -4.70
C HIS A 78 0.16 -6.18 -5.99
N ILE A 79 -0.50 -5.97 -7.14
CA ILE A 79 0.19 -5.65 -8.40
C ILE A 79 1.01 -4.37 -8.25
N ARG A 80 0.44 -3.30 -7.69
CA ARG A 80 1.19 -2.04 -7.45
C ARG A 80 2.42 -2.29 -6.57
N MET A 81 2.23 -2.95 -5.42
CA MET A 81 3.33 -3.27 -4.51
C MET A 81 4.44 -4.08 -5.17
N LEU A 82 4.08 -5.13 -5.92
CA LEU A 82 5.04 -6.01 -6.60
C LEU A 82 5.78 -5.27 -7.71
N THR A 83 5.08 -4.49 -8.53
CA THR A 83 5.69 -3.72 -9.62
C THR A 83 6.76 -2.77 -9.09
N PHE A 84 6.45 -1.96 -8.08
CA PHE A 84 7.45 -1.06 -7.48
C PHE A 84 8.60 -1.83 -6.83
N SER A 85 8.29 -2.85 -6.02
CA SER A 85 9.33 -3.61 -5.31
C SER A 85 10.32 -4.29 -6.26
N ILE A 86 9.82 -4.87 -7.35
CA ILE A 86 10.66 -5.53 -8.36
C ILE A 86 11.46 -4.50 -9.15
N THR A 87 10.86 -3.36 -9.49
CA THR A 87 11.54 -2.26 -10.19
C THR A 87 12.70 -1.69 -9.35
N ASP A 88 12.55 -1.64 -8.03
CA ASP A 88 13.59 -1.22 -7.09
C ASP A 88 14.63 -2.34 -6.78
N GLY A 89 14.57 -3.47 -7.49
CA GLY A 89 15.55 -4.55 -7.41
C GLY A 89 15.30 -5.60 -6.31
N ALA A 90 14.14 -5.60 -5.67
CA ALA A 90 13.76 -6.70 -4.77
C ALA A 90 13.12 -7.85 -5.56
N LEU A 91 13.62 -9.07 -5.40
CA LEU A 91 13.08 -10.26 -6.04
C LEU A 91 12.43 -11.21 -5.02
N PRO A 92 11.38 -11.96 -5.40
CA PRO A 92 10.80 -13.00 -4.56
C PRO A 92 11.84 -14.06 -4.15
N ALA A 93 11.95 -14.33 -2.84
CA ALA A 93 12.95 -15.24 -2.26
C ALA A 93 12.37 -16.07 -1.10
N ASN A 94 13.18 -16.95 -0.50
CA ASN A 94 12.76 -17.81 0.62
C ASN A 94 12.85 -17.09 1.98
N ASP A 95 13.53 -15.95 2.06
CA ASP A 95 13.87 -15.24 3.28
C ASP A 95 13.79 -13.70 3.12
N GLY A 96 13.89 -12.99 4.25
CA GLY A 96 13.94 -11.52 4.31
C GLY A 96 12.81 -10.82 3.57
N ARG A 97 13.14 -9.71 2.89
CA ARG A 97 12.17 -8.94 2.07
C ARG A 97 11.63 -9.75 0.89
N GLY A 98 12.45 -10.63 0.30
CA GLY A 98 12.03 -11.44 -0.84
C GLY A 98 10.94 -12.46 -0.46
N TYR A 99 10.95 -12.98 0.77
CA TYR A 99 9.86 -13.81 1.28
C TYR A 99 8.53 -13.06 1.37
N VAL A 100 8.57 -11.79 1.79
CA VAL A 100 7.37 -10.93 1.85
C VAL A 100 6.80 -10.71 0.44
N LEU A 101 7.65 -10.37 -0.54
CA LEU A 101 7.25 -10.24 -1.95
C LEU A 101 6.61 -11.54 -2.46
N ARG A 102 7.23 -12.69 -2.21
CA ARG A 102 6.68 -13.98 -2.61
C ARG A 102 5.30 -14.23 -1.99
N ARG A 103 5.12 -13.93 -0.71
CA ARG A 103 3.83 -14.10 -0.03
C ARG A 103 2.74 -13.23 -0.64
N ILE A 104 3.07 -11.98 -0.99
CA ILE A 104 2.14 -11.05 -1.62
C ILE A 104 1.80 -11.51 -3.04
N LEU A 105 2.79 -11.92 -3.84
CA LEU A 105 2.56 -12.51 -5.16
C LEU A 105 1.65 -13.74 -5.09
N ARG A 106 1.93 -14.67 -4.18
CA ARG A 106 1.08 -15.87 -3.98
C ARG A 106 -0.31 -15.53 -3.48
N ARG A 107 -0.46 -14.48 -2.66
CA ARG A 107 -1.77 -14.02 -2.21
C ARG A 107 -2.58 -13.46 -3.37
N ALA A 108 -1.97 -12.63 -4.22
CA ALA A 108 -2.62 -12.08 -5.41
C ALA A 108 -3.04 -13.19 -6.37
N ALA A 109 -2.15 -14.14 -6.67
CA ALA A 109 -2.41 -15.24 -7.59
C ALA A 109 -3.44 -16.27 -7.10
N ARG A 110 -3.84 -16.21 -5.82
CA ARG A 110 -4.88 -17.07 -5.25
C ARG A 110 -6.28 -16.48 -5.42
N PHE A 111 -6.38 -15.16 -5.52
CA PHE A 111 -7.63 -14.46 -5.80
C PHE A 111 -7.88 -14.43 -7.30
#